data_AF-A0A1G2LFX4-F1
#
_entry.id   AF-A0A1G2LFX4-F1
#
_cell.length_a   1.000
_cell.length_b   1.000
_cell.length_c   1.000
_cell.angle_alpha   90.00
_cell.angle_beta   90.00
_cell.angle_gamma   90.00
#
_symmetry.space_group_name_H-M   'P 1'
#
loop_
_entity.id
_entity.type
_entity.pdbx_description
1 polymer ?
#
loop_
_entity_poly.entity_id
_entity_poly.type
_entity_poly.pdbx_seq_one_letter_code
_entity_poly.pdbx_strand_id
1 'polypeptide(L)'
;MTKIDALEDDIRQQSANQQILDLDKRLSAAKQLLANHSIFSNIFLLLEENTMPQVRFSSLALQADTLRLELTGEAISYGTIAQQVRIFEALPSLQDVEFGGLQLGDKGLLKFKMTLGYKSDLTRWSGK
;
A
#
# COMPACT_ATOMS: atom_id res chain seq x y z
N MET A 1 48.38 34.21 -15.46
CA MET A 1 47.43 33.41 -14.67
C MET A 1 47.83 33.58 -13.21
N THR A 2 47.04 34.33 -12.46
CA THR A 2 47.39 34.81 -11.11
C THR A 2 47.07 33.70 -10.10
N LYS A 3 47.83 33.59 -8.99
CA LYS A 3 47.55 32.61 -7.92
C LYS A 3 46.11 32.68 -7.38
N ILE A 4 45.46 33.84 -7.53
CA ILE A 4 44.07 34.08 -7.14
C ILE A 4 43.11 33.32 -8.06
N ASP A 5 43.34 33.33 -9.38
CA ASP A 5 42.49 32.66 -10.38
C ASP A 5 42.44 31.14 -10.14
N ALA A 6 43.59 30.54 -9.81
CA ALA A 6 43.69 29.11 -9.51
C ALA A 6 42.99 28.73 -8.18
N LEU A 7 42.95 29.65 -7.21
CA LEU A 7 42.28 29.42 -5.92
C LEU A 7 40.76 29.56 -6.06
N GLU A 8 40.29 30.50 -6.89
CA GLU A 8 38.87 30.65 -7.20
C GLU A 8 38.30 29.43 -7.94
N ASP A 9 39.06 28.87 -8.88
CA ASP A 9 38.66 27.65 -9.60
C ASP A 9 38.60 26.42 -8.68
N ASP A 10 39.53 26.27 -7.74
CA ASP A 10 39.52 25.17 -6.77
C ASP A 10 38.33 25.28 -5.78
N ILE A 11 38.03 26.48 -5.30
CA ILE A 11 36.86 26.75 -4.44
C ILE A 11 35.54 26.47 -5.20
N ARG A 12 35.48 26.84 -6.49
CA ARG A 12 34.32 26.55 -7.36
C ARG A 12 34.14 25.05 -7.60
N GLN A 13 35.23 24.31 -7.83
CA GLN A 13 35.16 22.86 -7.99
C GLN A 13 34.77 22.15 -6.69
N GLN A 14 35.33 22.58 -5.54
CA GLN A 14 34.95 22.04 -4.23
C GLN A 14 33.47 22.29 -3.92
N SER A 15 32.97 23.51 -4.14
CA SER A 15 31.56 23.83 -3.93
C SER A 15 30.61 23.06 -4.86
N ALA A 16 30.95 22.88 -6.15
CA ALA A 16 30.17 22.06 -7.07
C ALA A 16 30.14 20.58 -6.64
N ASN A 17 31.27 20.03 -6.20
CA ASN A 17 31.34 18.67 -5.66
C ASN A 17 30.50 18.54 -4.37
N GLN A 18 30.53 19.55 -3.50
CA GLN A 18 29.71 19.59 -2.28
C GLN A 18 28.21 19.58 -2.60
N GLN A 19 27.79 20.31 -3.63
CA GLN A 19 26.39 20.36 -4.07
C GLN A 19 25.92 19.01 -4.63
N ILE A 20 26.76 18.30 -5.39
CA ILE A 20 26.45 16.95 -5.89
C ILE A 20 26.31 15.97 -4.72
N LEU A 21 27.21 16.02 -3.73
CA LEU A 21 27.15 15.17 -2.54
C LEU A 21 25.91 15.45 -1.69
N ASP A 22 25.49 16.71 -1.55
CA ASP A 22 24.28 17.07 -0.82
C ASP A 22 23.01 16.61 -1.56
N LEU A 23 23.00 16.72 -2.89
CA LEU A 23 21.91 16.21 -3.73
C LEU A 23 21.77 14.69 -3.59
N ASP A 24 22.88 13.94 -3.65
CA ASP A 24 22.86 12.48 -3.51
C ASP A 24 22.34 12.04 -2.14
N LYS A 25 22.74 12.73 -1.07
CA LYS A 25 22.20 12.50 0.29
C LYS A 25 20.70 12.73 0.36
N ARG A 26 20.21 13.83 -0.23
CA ARG A 26 18.77 14.13 -0.29
C ARG A 26 18.01 13.09 -1.09
N LEU A 27 18.56 12.65 -2.22
CA LEU A 27 17.95 11.63 -3.07
C LEU A 27 17.92 10.27 -2.36
N SER A 28 18.98 9.89 -1.65
CA SER A 28 19.04 8.67 -0.86
C SER A 28 18.04 8.68 0.30
N ALA A 29 17.95 9.79 1.04
CA ALA A 29 16.95 9.97 2.09
C ALA A 29 15.53 9.92 1.53
N ALA A 30 15.26 10.58 0.40
CA ALA A 30 13.96 10.52 -0.27
C ALA A 30 13.61 9.10 -0.71
N LYS A 31 14.57 8.34 -1.28
CA LYS A 31 14.40 6.93 -1.63
C LYS A 31 14.07 6.06 -0.42
N GLN A 32 14.74 6.28 0.72
CA GLN A 32 14.46 5.56 1.97
C GLN A 32 13.06 5.88 2.50
N LEU A 33 12.65 7.15 2.47
CA LEU A 33 11.31 7.57 2.87
C LEU A 33 10.23 6.96 1.96
N LEU A 34 10.44 6.97 0.65
CA LEU A 34 9.53 6.37 -0.33
C LEU A 34 9.48 4.84 -0.22
N ALA A 35 10.61 4.18 0.04
CA ALA A 35 10.66 2.74 0.26
C ALA A 35 9.91 2.31 1.52
N ASN A 36 9.87 3.18 2.54
CA ASN A 36 9.15 2.96 3.80
C ASN A 36 7.70 3.48 3.77
N HIS A 37 7.30 4.21 2.73
CA HIS A 37 5.93 4.64 2.56
C HIS A 37 5.10 3.43 2.11
N SER A 38 4.46 2.73 3.06
CA SER A 38 3.54 1.62 2.77
C SER A 38 2.43 2.11 1.84
N ILE A 39 2.51 1.75 0.57
CA ILE A 39 1.60 2.32 -0.43
C ILE A 39 0.30 1.53 -0.39
N PHE A 40 -0.70 2.12 0.26
CA PHE A 40 -2.08 1.65 0.25
C PHE A 40 -2.64 1.43 -1.17
N SER A 41 -2.01 1.99 -2.22
CA SER A 41 -2.44 1.86 -3.62
C SER A 41 -2.59 0.41 -4.06
N ASN A 42 -1.66 -0.47 -3.70
CA ASN A 42 -1.71 -1.87 -4.12
C ASN A 42 -2.88 -2.62 -3.45
N ILE A 43 -3.20 -2.25 -2.20
CA ILE A 43 -4.36 -2.80 -1.49
C ILE A 43 -5.65 -2.30 -2.14
N PHE A 44 -5.73 -1.00 -2.48
CA PHE A 44 -6.89 -0.46 -3.19
C PHE A 44 -7.07 -1.10 -4.56
N LEU A 45 -6.00 -1.31 -5.34
CA LEU A 45 -6.05 -2.02 -6.62
C LEU A 45 -6.52 -3.46 -6.45
N LEU A 46 -5.98 -4.18 -5.47
CA LEU A 46 -6.43 -5.54 -5.15
C LEU A 46 -7.92 -5.58 -4.85
N LEU A 47 -8.42 -4.65 -4.04
CA LEU A 47 -9.84 -4.56 -3.73
C LEU A 47 -10.68 -4.16 -4.96
N GLU A 48 -10.24 -3.18 -5.74
CA GLU A 48 -10.96 -2.72 -6.93
C GLU A 48 -11.14 -3.83 -7.96
N GLU A 49 -10.09 -4.60 -8.24
CA GLU A 49 -10.12 -5.66 -9.25
C GLU A 49 -10.89 -6.90 -8.80
N ASN A 50 -10.98 -7.15 -7.49
CA ASN A 50 -11.47 -8.43 -6.95
C ASN A 50 -12.71 -8.29 -6.05
N THR A 51 -13.28 -7.09 -5.92
CA THR A 51 -14.57 -6.90 -5.24
C THR A 51 -15.71 -7.12 -6.22
N MET A 52 -16.64 -8.00 -5.84
CA MET A 52 -17.85 -8.25 -6.63
C MET A 52 -18.73 -7.00 -6.67
N PRO A 53 -19.41 -6.69 -7.78
CA PRO A 53 -20.34 -5.54 -7.86
C PRO A 53 -21.47 -5.55 -6.83
N GLN A 54 -21.77 -6.73 -6.27
CA GLN A 54 -22.82 -6.95 -5.27
C GLN A 54 -22.31 -6.82 -3.82
N VAL A 55 -21.03 -6.46 -3.64
CA VAL A 55 -20.37 -6.26 -2.35
C VAL A 55 -19.91 -4.81 -2.27
N ARG A 56 -20.14 -4.18 -1.11
CA ARG A 56 -19.69 -2.82 -0.83
C ARG A 56 -18.97 -2.77 0.50
N PHE A 57 -17.69 -2.40 0.48
CA PHE A 57 -16.94 -2.12 1.70
C PHE A 57 -17.23 -0.70 2.21
N SER A 58 -17.39 -0.57 3.53
CA SER A 58 -17.67 0.69 4.22
C SER A 58 -16.55 1.10 5.17
N SER A 59 -15.70 0.16 5.59
CA SER A 59 -14.50 0.45 6.39
C SER A 59 -13.33 -0.42 5.96
N LEU A 60 -12.13 0.15 6.08
CA LEU A 60 -10.87 -0.51 5.86
C LEU A 60 -9.89 -0.11 6.98
N ALA A 61 -9.27 -1.09 7.63
CA ALA A 61 -8.22 -0.86 8.61
C ALA A 61 -7.01 -1.76 8.29
N LEU A 62 -5.86 -1.14 8.05
CA LEU A 62 -4.61 -1.82 7.77
C LEU A 62 -3.78 -1.94 9.05
N GLN A 63 -3.43 -3.17 9.40
CA GLN A 63 -2.48 -3.50 10.46
C GLN A 63 -1.18 -3.93 9.80
N ALA A 64 -0.24 -3.00 9.66
CA ALA A 64 1.03 -3.21 8.97
C ALA A 64 1.99 -4.12 9.73
N ASP A 65 1.91 -4.12 11.06
CA ASP A 65 2.66 -4.96 11.98
C ASP A 65 2.28 -6.44 11.89
N THR A 66 0.98 -6.73 11.76
CA THR A 66 0.48 -8.12 11.67
C THR A 66 0.21 -8.56 10.23
N LEU A 67 0.48 -7.72 9.23
CA LEU A 67 0.13 -7.95 7.83
C LEU A 67 -1.35 -8.33 7.63
N ARG A 68 -2.25 -7.62 8.32
CA ARG A 68 -3.69 -7.85 8.25
C ARG A 68 -4.45 -6.65 7.70
N LEU A 69 -5.46 -6.93 6.90
CA LEU A 69 -6.41 -5.95 6.40
C LEU A 69 -7.80 -6.30 6.92
N GLU A 70 -8.36 -5.48 7.80
CA GLU A 70 -9.72 -5.62 8.28
C GLU A 70 -10.68 -4.81 7.44
N LEU A 71 -11.77 -5.44 7.01
CA LEU A 71 -12.80 -4.87 6.16
C LEU A 71 -14.16 -5.07 6.83
N THR A 72 -15.00 -4.03 6.78
CA THR A 72 -16.44 -4.17 7.03
C THR A 72 -17.17 -3.83 5.74
N GLY A 73 -18.19 -4.62 5.41
CA GLY A 73 -18.94 -4.42 4.18
C GLY A 73 -20.38 -4.92 4.26
N GLU A 74 -21.10 -4.70 3.17
CA GLU A 74 -22.48 -5.12 2.95
C GLU A 74 -22.59 -5.89 1.65
N ALA A 75 -23.46 -6.90 1.61
CA ALA A 75 -23.75 -7.70 0.43
C ALA A 75 -25.24 -8.06 0.32
N ILE A 76 -25.69 -8.39 -0.89
CA ILE A 76 -27.10 -8.68 -1.17
C ILE A 76 -27.57 -10.05 -0.65
N SER A 77 -26.64 -10.99 -0.42
CA SER A 77 -26.98 -12.35 0.01
C SER A 77 -25.80 -13.10 0.63
N TYR A 78 -26.08 -14.14 1.40
CA TYR A 78 -25.07 -15.06 1.92
C TYR A 78 -24.26 -15.72 0.80
N GLY A 79 -24.89 -16.01 -0.34
CA GLY A 79 -24.22 -16.57 -1.52
C GLY A 79 -23.18 -15.62 -2.10
N THR A 80 -23.52 -14.33 -2.18
CA THR A 80 -22.60 -13.27 -2.63
C THR A 80 -21.40 -13.16 -1.69
N ILE A 81 -21.63 -13.19 -0.37
CA ILE A 81 -20.55 -13.17 0.62
C ILE A 81 -19.63 -14.40 0.45
N ALA A 82 -20.20 -15.60 0.37
CA ALA A 82 -19.43 -16.82 0.19
C ALA A 82 -18.63 -16.81 -1.12
N GLN A 83 -19.16 -16.22 -2.18
CA GLN A 83 -18.45 -16.05 -3.44
C GLN A 83 -17.31 -15.03 -3.32
N GLN A 84 -17.52 -13.91 -2.62
CA GLN A 84 -16.47 -12.93 -2.36
C GLN A 84 -15.30 -13.53 -1.57
N VAL A 85 -15.59 -14.34 -0.54
CA VAL A 85 -14.58 -15.07 0.23
C VAL A 85 -13.76 -15.97 -0.68
N ARG A 86 -14.41 -16.79 -1.54
CA ARG A 86 -13.72 -17.66 -2.48
C ARG A 86 -12.83 -16.90 -3.48
N ILE A 87 -13.26 -15.73 -3.94
CA ILE A 87 -12.44 -14.89 -4.83
C ILE A 87 -11.15 -14.49 -4.13
N PHE A 88 -11.24 -14.03 -2.88
CA PHE A 88 -10.06 -13.63 -2.11
C PHE A 88 -9.18 -14.82 -1.69
N GLU A 89 -9.77 -15.96 -1.31
CA GLU A 89 -9.00 -17.19 -0.99
C GLU A 89 -8.19 -17.70 -2.20
N ALA A 90 -8.65 -17.43 -3.42
CA ALA A 90 -7.95 -17.81 -4.65
C ALA A 90 -6.79 -16.88 -5.02
N LEU A 91 -6.64 -15.72 -4.36
CA LEU A 91 -5.60 -14.76 -4.69
C LEU A 91 -4.24 -15.19 -4.13
N PRO A 92 -3.20 -15.33 -4.98
CA PRO A 92 -1.88 -15.74 -4.52
C PRO A 92 -1.18 -14.69 -3.65
N SER A 93 -1.67 -13.45 -3.67
CA SER A 93 -1.16 -12.34 -2.87
C SER A 93 -1.69 -12.35 -1.43
N LEU A 94 -2.75 -13.10 -1.16
CA LEU A 94 -3.31 -13.33 0.16
C LEU A 94 -2.80 -14.66 0.74
N GLN A 95 -2.67 -14.71 2.05
CA GLN A 95 -2.25 -15.89 2.81
C GLN A 95 -3.46 -16.62 3.38
N ASP A 96 -4.42 -15.84 3.90
CA ASP A 96 -5.63 -16.33 4.53
C ASP A 96 -6.75 -15.28 4.41
N VAL A 97 -7.98 -15.78 4.53
CA VAL A 97 -9.21 -14.98 4.52
C VAL A 97 -10.07 -15.48 5.66
N GLU A 98 -10.33 -14.62 6.63
CA GLU A 98 -11.25 -14.89 7.73
C GLU A 98 -12.55 -14.12 7.52
N PHE A 99 -13.68 -14.77 7.79
CA PHE A 99 -15.01 -14.19 7.63
C PHE A 99 -15.80 -14.28 8.93
N GLY A 100 -16.57 -13.24 9.24
CA GLY A 100 -17.46 -13.26 10.39
C GLY A 100 -18.32 -12.01 10.54
N GLY A 101 -18.84 -11.79 11.76
CA GLY A 101 -19.60 -10.59 12.11
C GLY A 101 -20.89 -10.41 11.29
N LEU A 102 -21.45 -11.52 10.81
CA LEU A 102 -22.59 -11.53 9.91
C LEU A 102 -23.87 -11.09 10.61
N GLN A 103 -24.50 -10.03 10.10
CA GLN A 103 -25.67 -9.40 10.70
C GLN A 103 -26.60 -8.89 9.60
N LEU A 104 -27.92 -8.95 9.85
CA LEU A 104 -28.87 -8.29 8.97
C LEU A 104 -28.75 -6.77 9.17
N GLY A 105 -28.39 -6.08 8.09
CA GLY A 105 -28.31 -4.63 8.04
C GLY A 105 -29.62 -4.00 7.58
N ASP A 106 -29.53 -2.71 7.28
CA ASP A 106 -30.66 -1.94 6.80
C ASP A 106 -31.02 -2.33 5.37
N LYS A 107 -32.31 -2.16 5.01
CA LYS A 107 -32.81 -2.40 3.63
C LYS A 107 -32.59 -3.83 3.10
N GLY A 108 -32.43 -4.81 4.00
CA GLY A 108 -32.29 -6.22 3.64
C GLY A 108 -30.89 -6.63 3.17
N LEU A 109 -29.89 -5.75 3.28
CA LEU A 109 -28.49 -6.09 3.02
C LEU A 109 -27.88 -6.79 4.23
N LEU A 110 -26.93 -7.69 3.98
CA LEU A 110 -26.18 -8.39 5.03
C LEU A 110 -24.88 -7.66 5.29
N LYS A 111 -24.70 -7.19 6.53
CA LYS A 111 -23.44 -6.62 7.03
C LYS A 111 -22.51 -7.77 7.42
N PHE A 112 -21.23 -7.62 7.11
CA PHE A 112 -20.22 -8.61 7.44
C PHE A 112 -18.86 -7.98 7.70
N LYS A 113 -17.98 -8.76 8.33
CA LYS A 113 -16.57 -8.45 8.53
C LYS A 113 -15.70 -9.50 7.83
N MET A 114 -14.55 -9.04 7.36
CA MET A 114 -13.56 -9.89 6.72
C MET A 114 -12.17 -9.43 7.09
N THR A 115 -11.30 -10.37 7.37
CA THR A 115 -9.88 -10.11 7.64
C THR A 115 -9.07 -10.82 6.58
N LEU A 116 -8.21 -10.08 5.87
CA LEU A 116 -7.31 -10.64 4.87
C LEU A 116 -5.89 -10.61 5.43
N GLY A 117 -5.28 -11.78 5.56
CA GLY A 117 -3.83 -11.92 5.75
C GLY A 117 -3.15 -11.71 4.41
N TYR A 118 -2.27 -10.71 4.29
CA TYR A 118 -1.61 -10.38 3.03
C TYR A 118 -0.10 -10.65 3.09
N LYS A 119 0.52 -10.89 1.93
CA LYS A 119 1.97 -11.08 1.86
C LYS A 119 2.71 -9.74 1.88
N SER A 120 3.89 -9.70 2.50
CA SER A 120 4.65 -8.44 2.69
C SER A 120 5.09 -7.75 1.40
N ASP A 121 5.03 -8.43 0.26
CA ASP A 121 5.30 -7.87 -1.07
C ASP A 121 4.18 -6.95 -1.56
N LEU A 122 2.93 -7.15 -1.11
CA LEU A 122 1.80 -6.30 -1.47
C LEU A 122 1.95 -4.84 -1.00
N THR A 123 2.64 -4.59 0.11
CA THR A 123 2.84 -3.23 0.64
C THR A 123 4.15 -2.58 0.20
N ARG A 124 5.00 -3.31 -0.55
CA ARG A 124 6.22 -2.74 -1.12
C ARG A 124 5.92 -2.00 -2.42
N TRP A 125 6.58 -0.86 -2.60
CA TRP A 125 6.54 -0.14 -3.87
C TRP A 125 7.14 -1.00 -4.99
N SER A 126 6.31 -1.38 -5.96
CA SER A 126 6.75 -1.91 -7.24
C SER A 126 7.01 -0.70 -8.14
N GLY A 127 8.26 -0.26 -8.22
CA GLY A 127 8.67 0.74 -9.20
C GLY A 127 8.50 0.18 -10.61
N LYS A 128 7.37 0.53 -11.25
CA LYS A 128 7.25 0.52 -12.70
C LYS A 128 7.46 1.95 -13.20
#